data_AF-A0A3M1VQJ9-F1
#
_entry.id   AF-A0A3M1VQJ9-F1
#
_cell.length_a   1.000
_cell.length_b   1.000
_cell.length_c   1.000
_cell.angle_alpha   90.00
_cell.angle_beta   90.00
_cell.angle_gamma   90.00
#
_symmetry.space_group_name_H-M   'P 1'
#
loop_
_entity.id
_entity.type
_entity.pdbx_description
1 polymer ?
#
loop_
_entity_poly.entity_id
_entity_poly.type
_entity_poly.pdbx_seq_one_letter_code
_entity_poly.pdbx_strand_id
1 'polypeptide(L)'
;MIRPIPPDELEKALGANSPWHLFDLRDAGAYVEGHIPGARHVPLAQALRWIPQRAETHETVVLIDEDGRPGGPARRVAAELAARWFRHLRYLDGGMAAWGPGRPRERGGPAGERAASAEGCTRSALASKPVPWRVSERPLPPDPERRLPALEGSEVPPRNDR
;
A
#
# COMPACT_ATOMS: atom_id res chain seq x y z
N MET A 1 10.46 15.10 8.31
CA MET A 1 9.47 16.19 8.21
C MET A 1 8.41 15.77 7.20
N ILE A 2 7.14 15.80 7.58
CA ILE A 2 6.01 15.43 6.70
C ILE A 2 5.58 16.68 5.96
N ARG A 3 5.49 16.63 4.63
CA ARG A 3 5.14 17.80 3.81
C ARG A 3 3.95 17.49 2.89
N PRO A 4 2.98 18.42 2.72
CA PRO A 4 2.00 18.27 1.65
C PRO A 4 2.70 18.32 0.28
N ILE A 5 2.10 17.68 -0.71
CA ILE A 5 2.49 17.82 -2.12
C ILE A 5 1.29 18.32 -2.94
N PRO A 6 1.38 19.48 -3.61
CA PRO A 6 0.33 19.96 -4.51
C PRO A 6 0.10 19.00 -5.69
N PRO A 7 -1.13 18.90 -6.22
CA PRO A 7 -1.43 18.06 -7.38
C PRO A 7 -0.53 18.32 -8.60
N ASP A 8 -0.20 19.59 -8.89
CA ASP A 8 0.70 19.95 -10.00
C ASP A 8 2.13 19.43 -9.83
N GLU A 9 2.64 19.40 -8.60
CA GLU A 9 3.98 18.89 -8.32
C GLU A 9 3.99 17.36 -8.45
N LEU A 10 2.94 16.69 -7.97
CA LEU A 10 2.81 15.25 -8.12
C LEU A 10 2.68 14.84 -9.59
N GLU A 11 1.89 15.55 -10.39
CA GLU A 11 1.78 15.28 -11.83
C GLU A 11 3.12 15.45 -12.56
N LYS A 12 3.87 16.50 -12.26
CA LYS A 12 5.22 16.69 -12.80
C LYS A 12 6.16 15.54 -12.41
N ALA A 13 6.07 15.08 -11.16
CA ALA A 13 6.89 13.97 -10.68
C ALA A 13 6.56 12.64 -11.38
N LEU A 14 5.27 12.39 -11.68
CA LEU A 14 4.83 11.25 -12.49
C LEU A 14 5.39 11.34 -13.92
N GLY A 15 5.29 12.51 -14.55
CA GLY A 15 5.84 12.74 -15.90
C GLY A 15 7.36 12.58 -15.98
N ALA A 16 8.07 12.87 -14.88
CA ALA A 16 9.52 12.68 -14.76
C ALA A 16 9.92 11.23 -14.38
N ASN A 17 8.97 10.31 -14.21
CA ASN A 17 9.20 8.95 -13.75
C ASN A 17 10.01 8.88 -12.45
N SER A 18 9.68 9.77 -11.50
CA SER A 18 10.37 9.83 -10.21
C SER A 18 10.16 8.52 -9.44
N PRO A 19 11.17 8.01 -8.71
CA PRO A 19 11.09 6.74 -7.97
C PRO A 19 10.31 6.90 -6.65
N TRP A 20 9.07 7.38 -6.73
CA TRP A 20 8.22 7.64 -5.57
C TRP A 20 7.19 6.53 -5.40
N HIS A 21 6.91 6.17 -4.15
CA HIS A 21 5.89 5.19 -3.80
C HIS A 21 4.59 5.90 -3.45
N LEU A 22 3.57 5.69 -4.27
CA LEU A 22 2.24 6.26 -4.06
C LEU A 22 1.36 5.19 -3.40
N PHE A 23 0.74 5.51 -2.26
CA PHE A 23 -0.23 4.64 -1.60
C PHE A 23 -1.57 5.34 -1.45
N ASP A 24 -2.62 4.74 -2.01
CA ASP A 24 -4.01 5.19 -1.86
C ASP A 24 -4.65 4.48 -0.67
N LEU A 25 -5.02 5.28 0.33
CA LEU A 25 -5.54 4.85 1.62
C LEU A 25 -7.06 4.72 1.67
N ARG A 26 -7.73 5.12 0.60
CA ARG A 26 -9.20 5.13 0.51
C ARG A 26 -9.76 3.72 0.40
N ASP A 27 -11.07 3.60 0.38
CA ASP A 27 -11.74 2.32 0.18
C ASP A 27 -11.44 1.73 -1.20
N ALA A 28 -11.50 0.39 -1.30
CA ALA A 28 -11.20 -0.34 -2.53
C ALA A 28 -12.10 0.11 -3.70
N GLY A 29 -13.37 0.41 -3.43
CA GLY A 29 -14.29 0.94 -4.45
C GLY A 29 -13.80 2.25 -5.06
N ALA A 30 -13.44 3.22 -4.22
CA ALA A 30 -12.94 4.52 -4.65
C ALA A 30 -11.62 4.41 -5.43
N TYR A 31 -10.73 3.50 -5.03
CA TYR A 31 -9.52 3.20 -5.77
C TYR A 31 -9.83 2.63 -7.16
N VAL A 32 -10.70 1.62 -7.23
CA VAL A 32 -11.08 0.95 -8.49
C VAL A 32 -11.78 1.92 -9.45
N GLU A 33 -12.67 2.78 -8.95
CA GLU A 33 -13.36 3.81 -9.72
C GLU A 33 -12.40 4.85 -10.30
N GLY A 34 -11.35 5.17 -9.56
CA GLY A 34 -10.13 5.70 -10.15
C GLY A 34 -9.17 6.32 -9.15
N HIS A 35 -7.89 6.09 -9.41
CA HIS A 35 -6.75 6.47 -8.59
C HIS A 35 -5.65 7.13 -9.44
N ILE A 36 -4.65 7.69 -8.77
CA ILE A 36 -3.49 8.30 -9.43
C ILE A 36 -2.65 7.21 -10.11
N PRO A 37 -2.16 7.40 -11.34
CA PRO A 37 -1.36 6.39 -12.03
C PRO A 37 -0.16 5.93 -11.19
N GLY A 38 0.03 4.62 -11.12
CA GLY A 38 1.09 4.01 -10.32
C GLY A 38 0.87 4.03 -8.80
N ALA A 39 -0.25 4.55 -8.32
CA ALA A 39 -0.64 4.40 -6.92
C ALA A 39 -0.97 2.93 -6.60
N ARG A 40 -0.67 2.53 -5.36
CA ARG A 40 -1.00 1.20 -4.83
C ARG A 40 -2.08 1.34 -3.77
N HIS A 41 -3.14 0.55 -3.89
CA HIS A 41 -4.16 0.50 -2.85
C HIS A 41 -3.60 -0.13 -1.57
N VAL A 42 -3.75 0.58 -0.44
CA VAL A 42 -3.46 0.08 0.90
C VAL A 42 -4.52 0.63 1.84
N PRO A 43 -5.52 -0.16 2.26
CA PRO A 43 -6.57 0.31 3.15
C PRO A 43 -5.99 0.98 4.40
N LEU A 44 -6.57 2.11 4.80
CA LEU A 44 -6.10 2.94 5.92
C LEU A 44 -5.74 2.11 7.17
N ALA A 45 -6.63 1.20 7.57
CA ALA A 45 -6.47 0.36 8.77
C ALA A 45 -5.20 -0.52 8.74
N GLN A 46 -4.66 -0.81 7.56
CA GLN A 46 -3.49 -1.68 7.40
C GLN A 46 -2.27 -0.94 6.88
N ALA A 47 -2.37 0.38 6.68
CA ALA A 47 -1.29 1.19 6.11
C ALA A 47 0.03 1.02 6.88
N LEU A 48 -0.03 1.01 8.21
CA LEU A 48 1.14 0.85 9.07
C LEU A 48 1.75 -0.56 9.01
N ARG A 49 0.96 -1.57 8.65
CA ARG A 49 1.45 -2.93 8.44
C ARG A 49 2.10 -3.09 7.07
N TRP A 50 1.48 -2.54 6.03
CA TRP A 50 1.80 -2.85 4.65
C TRP A 50 2.80 -1.92 3.97
N ILE A 51 2.82 -0.63 4.33
CA ILE A 51 3.75 0.34 3.73
C ILE A 51 5.21 -0.02 4.04
N PRO A 52 5.59 -0.40 5.29
CA PRO A 52 6.96 -0.81 5.59
C PRO A 52 7.46 -2.06 4.85
N GLN A 53 6.56 -2.84 4.25
CA GLN A 53 6.92 -4.02 3.45
C GLN A 53 7.08 -3.70 1.96
N ARG A 54 6.75 -2.47 1.56
CA ARG A 54 6.62 -2.05 0.15
C ARG A 54 7.48 -0.84 -0.21
N ALA A 55 7.99 -0.13 0.79
CA ALA A 55 8.89 0.99 0.66
C ALA A 55 9.93 0.95 1.78
N GLU A 56 11.18 1.26 1.43
CA GLU A 56 12.28 1.42 2.35
C GLU A 56 12.23 2.82 3.00
N THR A 57 12.80 2.96 4.20
CA THR A 57 12.71 4.18 5.03
C THR A 57 13.34 5.44 4.40
N HIS A 58 14.21 5.26 3.41
CA HIS A 58 14.90 6.32 2.67
C HIS A 58 14.22 6.68 1.35
N GLU A 59 13.20 5.95 0.94
CA GLU A 59 12.46 6.24 -0.30
C GLU A 59 11.39 7.31 -0.04
N THR A 60 10.97 7.98 -1.12
CA THR A 60 9.87 8.96 -1.03
C THR A 60 8.54 8.23 -1.06
N VAL A 61 7.73 8.43 -0.04
CA VAL A 61 6.38 7.89 0.09
C VAL A 61 5.37 9.03 0.03
N VAL A 62 4.38 8.89 -0.85
CA VAL A 62 3.25 9.81 -1.01
C VAL A 62 1.98 9.07 -0.60
N LEU A 63 1.28 9.60 0.40
CA LEU A 63 0.01 9.06 0.89
C LEU A 63 -1.16 9.85 0.31
N ILE A 64 -2.18 9.12 -0.13
CA ILE A 64 -3.34 9.68 -0.81
C ILE A 64 -4.57 9.25 -0.01
N ASP A 65 -5.38 10.22 0.42
CA ASP A 65 -6.72 10.01 0.95
C ASP A 65 -7.71 10.85 0.13
N GLU A 66 -8.96 10.97 0.61
CA GLU A 66 -10.01 11.65 -0.15
C GLU A 66 -9.82 13.16 -0.22
N ASP A 67 -9.40 13.80 0.88
CA ASP A 67 -9.47 15.25 1.05
C ASP A 67 -8.14 15.95 1.39
N GLY A 68 -7.07 15.19 1.65
CA GLY A 68 -5.72 15.69 1.88
C GLY A 68 -5.59 16.69 3.02
N ARG A 69 -6.52 16.71 3.98
CA ARG A 69 -6.59 17.79 4.96
C ARG A 69 -5.43 17.73 5.96
N PRO A 70 -4.96 18.88 6.46
CA PRO A 70 -4.04 18.91 7.59
C PRO A 70 -4.66 18.21 8.81
N GLY A 71 -4.10 17.05 9.17
CA GLY A 71 -4.60 16.21 10.27
C GLY A 71 -5.54 15.09 9.85
N GLY A 72 -5.80 14.94 8.54
CA GLY A 72 -6.53 13.83 7.95
C GLY A 72 -5.78 12.49 8.00
N PRO A 73 -6.41 11.42 7.50
CA PRO A 73 -5.88 10.06 7.53
C PRO A 73 -4.45 9.93 6.99
N ALA A 74 -4.16 10.51 5.81
CA ALA A 74 -2.85 10.41 5.19
C ALA A 74 -1.76 11.04 6.06
N ARG A 75 -2.02 12.20 6.67
CA ARG A 75 -1.04 12.85 7.56
C ARG A 75 -0.84 12.07 8.87
N ARG A 76 -1.89 11.44 9.41
CA ARG A 76 -1.78 10.58 10.61
C ARG A 76 -0.92 9.34 10.33
N VAL A 77 -1.17 8.66 9.21
CA VAL A 77 -0.33 7.55 8.76
C VAL A 77 1.11 8.01 8.52
N ALA A 78 1.32 9.19 7.93
CA ALA A 78 2.66 9.76 7.79
C ALA A 78 3.35 10.00 9.14
N ALA A 79 2.64 10.52 10.15
CA ALA A 79 3.19 10.73 11.48
C ALA A 79 3.68 9.41 12.11
N GLU A 80 2.86 8.38 11.98
CA GLU A 80 3.15 7.03 12.45
C GLU A 80 4.33 6.38 11.70
N LEU A 81 4.42 6.57 10.38
CA LEU A 81 5.57 6.10 9.60
C LEU A 81 6.84 6.88 9.93
N ALA A 82 6.74 8.18 10.22
CA ALA A 82 7.88 9.00 10.64
C ALA A 82 8.47 8.51 11.96
N ALA A 83 7.62 8.10 12.91
CA ALA A 83 8.03 7.45 14.14
C ALA A 83 8.72 6.09 13.91
N ARG A 84 8.51 5.48 12.74
CA ARG A 84 9.17 4.25 12.25
C ARG A 84 10.30 4.55 11.26
N TRP A 85 10.97 5.70 11.43
CA TRP A 85 12.16 6.13 10.69
C TRP A 85 11.99 6.43 9.20
N PHE A 86 10.76 6.50 8.67
CA PHE A 86 10.55 6.98 7.31
C PHE A 86 10.89 8.47 7.21
N ARG A 87 11.79 8.81 6.27
CA ARG A 87 12.39 10.16 6.21
C ARG A 87 11.72 11.08 5.21
N HIS A 88 11.22 10.54 4.10
CA HIS A 88 10.69 11.30 2.97
C HIS A 88 9.19 11.05 2.79
N LEU A 89 8.40 11.55 3.74
CA LEU A 89 6.95 11.38 3.75
C LEU A 89 6.24 12.60 3.22
N ARG A 90 5.33 12.36 2.27
CA ARG A 90 4.47 13.36 1.66
C ARG A 90 3.02 12.88 1.73
N TYR A 91 2.07 13.80 1.67
CA TYR A 91 0.66 13.49 1.45
C TYR A 91 0.08 14.45 0.42
N LEU A 92 -0.84 13.97 -0.42
CA LEU A 92 -1.44 14.77 -1.48
C LEU A 92 -2.28 15.90 -0.86
N ASP A 93 -1.94 17.14 -1.18
CA ASP A 93 -2.69 18.31 -0.73
C ASP A 93 -4.07 18.34 -1.40
N GLY A 94 -5.12 18.43 -0.61
CA GLY A 94 -6.50 18.33 -1.08
C GLY A 94 -6.95 16.92 -1.53
N GLY A 95 -6.08 15.91 -1.41
CA GLY A 95 -6.41 14.51 -1.65
C GLY A 95 -6.87 14.23 -3.08
N MET A 96 -7.60 13.13 -3.25
CA MET A 96 -8.18 12.78 -4.56
C MET A 96 -9.23 13.77 -5.05
N ALA A 97 -9.90 14.48 -4.15
CA ALA A 97 -10.81 15.57 -4.52
C ALA A 97 -10.09 16.68 -5.29
N ALA A 98 -8.87 17.06 -4.88
CA ALA A 98 -8.07 18.08 -5.56
C ALA A 98 -7.31 17.56 -6.80
N TRP A 99 -7.07 16.25 -6.89
CA TRP A 99 -6.53 15.65 -8.12
C TRP A 99 -7.47 15.89 -9.31
N GLY A 100 -8.77 15.66 -9.09
CA GLY A 100 -9.82 16.01 -10.04
C GLY A 100 -9.78 15.22 -11.37
N PRO A 101 -10.76 15.49 -12.28
CA PRO A 101 -10.88 14.79 -13.55
C PRO A 101 -9.94 15.29 -14.66
N GLY A 102 -9.30 16.46 -14.48
CA GLY A 102 -8.40 17.07 -15.46
C GLY A 102 -6.99 16.49 -15.49
N ARG A 103 -6.67 15.55 -14.59
CA ARG A 103 -5.36 14.91 -14.47
C ARG A 103 -5.43 13.43 -14.81
N PRO A 104 -4.29 12.80 -15.17
CA PRO A 104 -4.24 11.36 -15.44
C PRO A 104 -4.80 10.53 -14.28
N ARG A 105 -5.64 9.53 -14.59
CA ARG A 105 -6.21 8.59 -13.62
C ARG A 105 -6.22 7.18 -14.20
N GLU A 106 -5.87 6.21 -13.38
CA GLU A 106 -6.05 4.79 -13.66
C GLU A 106 -7.36 4.30 -13.03
N ARG A 107 -7.95 3.25 -13.62
CA ARG A 107 -9.12 2.55 -13.09
C ARG A 107 -8.82 1.06 -13.03
N GLY A 108 -9.43 0.36 -12.09
CA GLY A 108 -9.15 -1.06 -11.86
C GLY A 108 -7.74 -1.28 -11.29
N GLY A 109 -7.01 -2.28 -11.79
CA GLY A 109 -5.69 -2.65 -11.28
C GLY A 109 -5.76 -3.53 -10.03
N PRO A 110 -4.70 -4.32 -9.76
CA PRO A 110 -4.64 -5.07 -8.52
C PRO A 110 -4.63 -4.05 -7.39
N ALA A 111 -5.66 -4.05 -6.56
CA ALA A 111 -5.50 -3.72 -5.15
C ALA A 111 -4.49 -4.74 -4.60
N GLY A 112 -3.20 -4.43 -4.80
CA GLY A 112 -2.03 -5.33 -4.90
C GLY A 112 -2.26 -6.85 -4.86
N GLU A 113 -1.61 -7.59 -5.76
CA GLU A 113 -1.49 -9.07 -5.68
C GLU A 113 -0.82 -9.61 -4.38
N ARG A 114 -0.43 -8.72 -3.45
CA ARG A 114 -0.02 -9.04 -2.08
C ARG A 114 -0.63 -8.12 -1.00
N ALA A 115 -1.67 -7.35 -1.31
CA ALA A 115 -2.47 -6.64 -0.30
C ALA A 115 -3.57 -7.59 0.19
N ALA A 116 -3.18 -8.56 1.01
CA ALA A 116 -4.13 -9.39 1.74
C ALA A 116 -4.89 -8.53 2.76
N SER A 117 -5.95 -7.87 2.32
CA SER A 117 -7.16 -7.69 3.11
C SER A 117 -8.33 -7.51 2.17
N ALA A 118 -8.64 -8.63 1.52
CA ALA A 118 -9.98 -8.89 1.08
C ALA A 118 -10.79 -9.29 2.32
N GLU A 119 -11.48 -8.33 2.93
CA GLU A 119 -12.83 -8.65 3.39
C GLU A 119 -13.77 -8.20 2.28
N GLY A 120 -14.35 -9.18 1.57
CA GLY A 120 -15.57 -8.95 0.78
C GLY A 120 -15.47 -8.72 -0.73
N CYS A 121 -14.32 -8.79 -1.41
CA CYS A 121 -14.27 -8.62 -2.87
C CYS A 121 -13.79 -9.89 -3.59
N THR A 122 -14.57 -10.39 -4.57
CA THR A 122 -14.29 -11.64 -5.30
C THR A 122 -13.26 -11.43 -6.42
N ARG A 123 -12.51 -12.50 -6.75
CA ARG A 123 -11.41 -12.53 -7.76
C ARG A 123 -11.76 -11.93 -9.13
N SER A 124 -13.04 -11.91 -9.51
CA SER A 124 -13.51 -11.42 -10.80
C SER A 124 -13.43 -9.89 -10.95
N ALA A 125 -13.50 -9.16 -9.83
CA ALA A 125 -13.58 -7.69 -9.83
C ALA A 125 -12.21 -6.97 -10.00
N LEU A 126 -11.10 -7.71 -10.08
CA LEU A 126 -9.74 -7.17 -9.93
C LEU A 126 -8.87 -7.23 -11.20
N ALA A 127 -9.46 -7.40 -12.39
CA ALA A 127 -8.68 -7.55 -13.62
C ALA A 127 -8.35 -6.18 -14.27
N SER A 128 -7.06 -5.83 -14.32
CA SER A 128 -6.50 -4.92 -15.33
C SER A 128 -5.12 -5.43 -15.76
N LYS A 129 -4.62 -4.91 -16.89
CA LYS A 129 -3.43 -5.45 -17.58
C LYS A 129 -2.19 -5.46 -16.67
N PRO A 130 -1.40 -6.55 -16.69
CA PRO A 130 -0.20 -6.65 -15.88
C PRO A 130 0.83 -5.60 -16.29
N VAL A 131 1.32 -4.83 -15.32
CA VAL A 131 2.46 -3.90 -15.47
C VAL A 131 3.73 -4.61 -14.99
N PRO A 132 4.84 -4.57 -15.76
CA PRO A 132 6.04 -5.35 -15.46
C PRO A 132 6.86 -4.68 -14.36
N TRP A 133 7.06 -5.37 -13.23
CA TRP A 133 8.02 -4.93 -12.20
C TRP A 133 8.86 -6.12 -11.70
N ARG A 134 10.17 -5.86 -11.51
CA ARG A 134 11.07 -6.72 -10.73
C ARG A 134 10.74 -6.51 -9.25
N VAL A 135 10.34 -7.59 -8.60
CA VAL A 135 10.33 -7.71 -7.14
C VAL A 135 11.78 -7.61 -6.68
N SER A 136 12.09 -6.80 -5.67
CA SER A 136 13.31 -7.06 -4.89
C SER A 136 13.14 -8.46 -4.28
N GLU A 137 13.96 -9.42 -4.68
CA GLU A 137 13.83 -10.84 -4.31
C GLU A 137 14.06 -11.13 -2.82
N ARG A 138 14.01 -10.11 -1.95
CA ARG A 138 14.24 -10.29 -0.52
C ARG A 138 13.03 -10.98 0.12
N PRO A 139 13.19 -12.18 0.71
CA PRO A 139 12.11 -12.83 1.44
C PRO A 139 11.63 -11.95 2.59
N LEU A 140 10.32 -11.98 2.84
CA LEU A 140 9.71 -11.33 4.00
C LEU A 140 10.41 -11.78 5.29
N PRO A 141 10.76 -10.88 6.22
CA PRO A 141 11.13 -11.30 7.56
C PRO A 141 9.90 -12.02 8.20
N PRO A 142 10.11 -13.09 8.97
CA PRO A 142 9.02 -13.82 9.59
C PRO A 142 8.24 -12.91 10.54
N ASP A 143 6.92 -13.06 10.52
CA ASP A 143 5.99 -12.33 11.38
C ASP A 143 6.26 -12.66 12.86
N PRO A 144 6.68 -11.68 13.70
CA PRO A 144 7.02 -11.94 15.10
C PRO A 144 5.80 -12.34 15.96
N GLU A 145 4.59 -12.07 15.50
CA GLU A 145 3.35 -12.37 16.26
C GLU A 145 2.69 -13.70 15.84
N ARG A 146 3.18 -14.32 14.76
CA ARG A 146 2.68 -15.61 14.30
C ARG A 146 3.37 -16.76 15.03
N ARG A 147 3.13 -16.88 16.34
CA ARG A 147 3.39 -18.15 17.04
C ARG A 147 2.53 -19.23 16.36
N LEU A 148 3.19 -20.15 15.66
CA LEU A 148 2.57 -21.41 15.25
C LEU A 148 2.03 -22.08 16.52
N PRO A 149 0.78 -22.60 16.53
CA PRO A 149 0.36 -23.45 17.63
C PRO A 149 1.33 -24.63 17.71
N ALA A 150 1.83 -24.90 18.91
CA ALA A 150 2.62 -26.10 19.17
C ALA A 150 1.74 -27.29 18.75
N LEU A 151 2.25 -28.10 17.81
CA LEU A 151 1.65 -29.38 17.49
C LEU A 151 1.92 -30.31 18.69
N GLU A 152 1.06 -30.25 19.69
CA GLU A 152 0.93 -31.32 20.67
C GLU A 152 0.25 -32.51 20.00
N GLY A 153 0.87 -33.68 20.14
CA GLY A 153 0.22 -34.97 19.96
C GLY A 153 0.13 -35.47 18.51
N SER A 154 1.15 -36.20 18.07
CA SER A 154 0.92 -37.34 17.19
C SER A 154 1.72 -38.51 17.72
N GLU A 155 1.03 -39.38 18.45
CA GLU A 155 1.47 -40.75 18.71
C GLU A 155 1.92 -41.41 17.41
N VAL A 156 3.12 -41.98 17.44
CA VAL A 156 3.65 -42.83 16.38
C VAL A 156 3.21 -44.26 16.73
N PRO A 157 2.36 -44.94 15.94
CA PRO A 157 2.08 -46.35 16.18
C PRO A 157 3.35 -47.18 15.90
N PRO A 158 3.59 -48.29 16.65
CA PRO A 158 4.78 -49.10 16.46
C PRO A 158 4.78 -49.76 15.07
N ARG A 159 5.93 -49.68 14.40
CA ARG A 159 6.22 -50.47 13.19
C ARG A 159 6.25 -51.96 13.57
N ASN A 160 5.38 -52.73 12.93
CA ASN A 160 5.45 -54.18 12.94
C ASN A 160 6.34 -54.61 11.76
N ASP A 161 7.57 -55.04 12.06
CA ASP A 161 8.45 -55.71 11.11
C ASP A 161 8.61 -57.17 11.58
N ARG A 162 8.03 -58.10 10.80
CA ARG A 162 8.26 -59.56 10.71
C ARG A 162 8.50 -60.39 11.98
#